data_AF-A0A662PS76-F1
#
_entry.id   AF-A0A662PS76-F1
#
_cell.length_a   1.000
_cell.length_b   1.000
_cell.length_c   1.000
_cell.angle_alpha   90.00
_cell.angle_beta   90.00
_cell.angle_gamma   90.00
#
_symmetry.space_group_name_H-M   'P 1'
#
loop_
_entity.id
_entity.type
_entity.pdbx_description
1 polymer ?
#
loop_
_entity_poly.entity_id
_entity_poly.type
_entity_poly.pdbx_seq_one_letter_code
_entity_poly.pdbx_strand_id
1 'polypeptide(L)'
;MRIISYSVDEERDYGFMVSKTEFVPRSFIEDVIGLSIPSDVKMLLPDDDLKGLIEAAITGVNVERLSIYSIHLDPPISNPGKIICLGLNYIDLAEELGVEPPDGLPITIKPQTALTGPYDPIIKPRIVKQLDYEGELAVVVGKRCKDVSEEEA
;
A
#
# COMPACT_ATOMS: atom_id res chain seq x y z
N MET A 1 7.14 -10.37 3.21
CA MET A 1 6.71 -9.47 4.29
C MET A 1 5.38 -8.79 3.96
N ARG A 2 4.56 -8.42 4.95
CA ARG A 2 3.37 -7.57 4.80
C ARG A 2 3.55 -6.30 5.63
N ILE A 3 3.47 -5.13 4.99
CA ILE A 3 3.67 -3.82 5.62
C ILE A 3 2.31 -3.13 5.77
N ILE A 4 2.08 -2.48 6.92
CA ILE A 4 0.92 -1.60 7.16
C ILE A 4 1.41 -0.22 7.55
N SER A 5 0.70 0.81 7.13
CA SER A 5 0.85 2.18 7.66
C SER A 5 -0.32 2.45 8.59
N TYR A 6 -0.09 3.21 9.64
CA TYR A 6 -1.10 3.48 10.66
C TYR A 6 -0.86 4.81 11.37
N SER A 7 -1.87 5.27 12.09
CA SER A 7 -1.77 6.39 13.01
C SER A 7 -2.31 6.07 14.41
N VAL A 8 -1.68 6.68 15.42
CA VAL A 8 -2.12 6.71 16.81
C VAL A 8 -2.03 8.16 17.27
N ASP A 9 -3.13 8.72 17.77
CA ASP A 9 -3.20 10.12 18.21
C ASP A 9 -2.64 11.12 17.18
N GLU A 10 -2.97 10.93 15.89
CA GLU A 10 -2.49 11.70 14.72
C GLU A 10 -1.01 11.51 14.35
N GLU A 11 -0.22 10.79 15.14
CA GLU A 11 1.14 10.42 14.79
C GLU A 11 1.14 9.22 13.85
N ARG A 12 1.80 9.36 12.69
CA ARG A 12 1.89 8.32 11.67
C ARG A 12 3.16 7.50 11.83
N ASP A 13 3.03 6.19 11.69
CA ASP A 13 4.15 5.27 11.53
C ASP A 13 3.72 4.08 10.66
N TYR A 14 4.59 3.07 10.54
CA TYR A 14 4.28 1.82 9.87
C TYR A 14 4.85 0.64 10.65
N GLY A 15 4.44 -0.56 10.25
CA GLY A 15 4.84 -1.79 10.89
C GLY A 15 4.62 -3.01 10.02
N PHE A 16 4.88 -4.17 10.60
CA PHE A 16 4.97 -5.43 9.87
C PHE A 16 3.97 -6.45 10.41
N MET A 17 3.06 -6.90 9.54
CA MET A 17 2.01 -7.84 9.93
C MET A 17 2.56 -9.24 10.16
N VAL A 18 2.33 -9.77 11.36
CA VAL A 18 2.75 -11.11 11.77
C VAL A 18 1.60 -12.12 11.80
N SER A 19 0.36 -11.64 11.90
CA SER A 19 -0.84 -12.47 11.79
C SER A 19 -1.92 -11.74 10.98
N LYS A 20 -3.19 -12.13 11.08
CA LYS A 20 -4.30 -11.37 10.46
C LYS A 20 -4.69 -10.14 11.28
N THR A 21 -4.35 -10.11 12.56
CA THR A 21 -4.83 -9.11 13.52
C THR A 21 -3.72 -8.48 14.34
N GLU A 22 -2.47 -8.89 14.12
CA GLU A 22 -1.32 -8.42 14.88
C GLU A 22 -0.19 -8.01 13.95
N PHE A 23 0.55 -7.00 14.41
CA PHE A 23 1.72 -6.45 13.74
C PHE A 23 2.80 -6.08 14.75
N VAL A 24 4.01 -5.86 14.25
CA VAL A 24 5.13 -5.31 15.02
C VAL A 24 5.42 -3.90 14.52
N PRO A 25 5.34 -2.86 15.37
CA PRO A 25 5.77 -1.51 15.04
C PRO A 25 7.21 -1.46 14.53
N ARG A 26 7.50 -0.55 13.59
CA ARG A 26 8.88 -0.32 13.10
C ARG A 26 9.86 -0.08 14.24
N SER A 27 9.51 0.78 15.20
CA SER A 27 10.34 1.10 16.37
C SER A 27 10.73 -0.12 17.19
N PHE A 28 9.81 -1.09 17.36
CA PHE A 28 10.09 -2.31 18.11
C PHE A 28 11.09 -3.20 17.37
N ILE A 29 11.12 -3.15 16.03
CA ILE A 29 12.17 -3.81 15.25
C ILE A 29 13.49 -3.07 15.41
N GLU A 30 13.50 -1.73 15.35
CA GLU A 30 14.71 -0.91 15.56
C GLU A 30 15.41 -1.25 16.88
N ASP A 31 14.64 -1.42 17.96
CA ASP A 31 15.14 -1.81 19.29
C ASP A 31 15.82 -3.19 19.29
N VAL A 32 15.33 -4.12 18.49
CA VAL A 32 15.85 -5.50 18.40
C VAL A 32 17.08 -5.58 17.52
N ILE A 33 17.09 -4.88 16.38
CA ILE A 33 18.20 -4.95 15.42
C ILE A 33 19.30 -3.93 15.72
N GLY A 34 19.03 -2.93 16.58
CA GLY A 34 19.98 -1.87 16.93
C GLY A 34 20.33 -0.94 15.77
N LEU A 35 19.46 -0.84 14.77
CA LEU A 35 19.63 -0.02 13.56
C LEU A 35 18.37 0.81 13.33
N SER A 36 18.55 2.02 12.82
CA SER A 36 17.42 2.85 12.40
C SER A 36 16.86 2.36 11.07
N ILE A 37 15.54 2.24 11.02
CA ILE A 37 14.75 1.90 9.85
C ILE A 37 14.09 3.20 9.34
N PRO A 38 14.11 3.49 8.02
CA PRO A 38 13.52 4.71 7.47
C PRO A 38 12.07 4.89 7.92
N SER A 39 11.68 6.12 8.26
CA SER A 39 10.31 6.43 8.72
C SER A 39 9.26 6.49 7.60
N ASP A 40 9.68 6.43 6.34
CA ASP A 40 8.80 6.38 5.17
C ASP A 40 8.96 5.02 4.48
N VAL A 41 7.85 4.29 4.32
CA VAL A 41 7.80 2.98 3.66
C VAL A 41 8.49 3.02 2.30
N LYS A 42 8.34 4.10 1.52
CA LYS A 42 8.96 4.22 0.19
C LYS A 42 10.49 4.12 0.21
N MET A 43 11.12 4.52 1.32
CA MET A 43 12.57 4.43 1.50
C MET A 43 13.00 3.01 1.88
N LEU A 44 12.11 2.23 2.51
CA LEU A 44 12.35 0.81 2.81
C LEU A 44 12.16 -0.09 1.57
N LEU A 45 11.19 0.23 0.70
CA LEU A 45 10.85 -0.61 -0.46
C LEU A 45 12.05 -1.04 -1.35
N PRO A 46 13.04 -0.19 -1.67
CA PRO A 46 14.16 -0.59 -2.52
C PRO A 46 15.25 -1.41 -1.80
N ASP A 47 15.24 -1.46 -0.46
CA ASP A 47 16.32 -2.02 0.36
C ASP A 47 16.05 -3.49 0.73
N ASP A 48 16.47 -4.41 -0.15
CA ASP A 48 16.25 -5.85 0.01
C ASP A 48 16.98 -6.43 1.24
N ASP A 49 18.16 -5.90 1.58
CA ASP A 49 18.96 -6.36 2.71
C ASP A 49 18.29 -5.99 4.04
N LEU A 50 17.83 -4.73 4.19
CA LEU A 50 17.12 -4.29 5.38
C LEU A 50 15.80 -5.03 5.55
N LYS A 51 15.05 -5.26 4.47
CA LYS A 51 13.83 -6.07 4.51
C LYS A 51 14.12 -7.50 4.98
N GLY A 52 15.21 -8.12 4.50
CA GLY A 52 15.64 -9.44 4.96
C GLY A 52 15.99 -9.46 6.44
N LEU A 53 16.68 -8.44 6.95
CA LEU A 53 16.99 -8.30 8.37
C LEU A 53 15.72 -8.15 9.23
N ILE A 54 14.76 -7.34 8.78
CA ILE A 54 13.46 -7.18 9.45
C ILE A 54 12.70 -8.51 9.51
N GLU A 55 12.62 -9.24 8.40
CA GLU A 55 11.97 -10.56 8.36
C GLU A 55 12.66 -11.56 9.31
N ALA A 56 13.99 -11.57 9.35
CA ALA A 56 14.77 -12.40 10.27
C ALA A 56 14.50 -12.03 11.73
N ALA A 57 14.41 -10.73 12.07
CA ALA A 57 14.11 -10.28 13.42
C ALA A 57 12.71 -10.70 13.88
N ILE A 58 11.70 -10.52 13.01
CA ILE A 58 10.30 -10.88 13.27
C ILE A 58 10.14 -12.39 13.53
N THR A 59 10.91 -13.22 12.82
CA THR A 59 10.80 -14.68 12.90
C THR A 59 11.71 -15.31 13.94
N GLY A 60 12.89 -14.72 14.18
CA GLY A 60 13.94 -15.30 15.03
C GLY A 60 13.95 -14.80 16.47
N VAL A 61 13.26 -13.69 16.77
CA VAL A 61 13.25 -13.07 18.11
C VAL A 61 11.81 -12.89 18.57
N ASN A 62 11.58 -13.03 19.89
CA ASN A 62 10.31 -12.68 20.48
C ASN A 62 10.21 -11.15 20.59
N VAL A 63 9.59 -10.52 19.59
CA VAL A 63 9.28 -9.09 19.57
C VAL A 63 7.85 -8.86 20.01
N GLU A 64 7.62 -7.82 20.80
CA GLU A 64 6.28 -7.39 21.19
C GLU A 64 5.40 -7.10 19.97
N ARG A 65 4.11 -7.39 20.08
CA ARG A 65 3.13 -7.29 19.00
C ARG A 65 1.94 -6.49 19.48
N LEU A 66 1.43 -5.64 18.61
CA LEU A 66 0.22 -4.85 18.86
C LEU A 66 -0.92 -5.38 18.00
N SER A 67 -2.14 -5.14 18.45
CA SER A 67 -3.34 -5.47 17.68
C SER A 67 -3.63 -4.39 16.65
N ILE A 68 -4.05 -4.76 15.44
CA ILE A 68 -4.52 -3.78 14.45
C ILE A 68 -5.78 -3.03 14.89
N TYR A 69 -6.50 -3.52 15.91
CA TYR A 69 -7.69 -2.87 16.44
C TYR A 69 -7.37 -1.73 17.41
N SER A 70 -6.12 -1.55 17.82
CA SER A 70 -5.69 -0.44 18.68
C SER A 70 -5.13 0.75 17.90
N ILE A 71 -5.23 0.73 16.57
CA ILE A 71 -4.66 1.74 15.67
C ILE A 71 -5.67 2.14 14.61
N HIS A 72 -5.47 3.30 13.99
CA HIS A 72 -6.14 3.65 12.73
C HIS A 72 -5.26 3.20 11.57
N LEU A 73 -5.78 2.38 10.65
CA LEU A 73 -5.04 1.93 9.49
C LEU A 73 -5.08 2.98 8.38
N ASP A 74 -3.90 3.41 7.94
CA ASP A 74 -3.69 4.39 6.88
C ASP A 74 -3.47 3.70 5.51
N PRO A 75 -3.52 4.44 4.40
CA PRO A 75 -3.03 3.95 3.12
C PRO A 75 -1.59 3.40 3.26
N PRO A 76 -1.27 2.21 2.74
CA PRO A 76 0.06 1.62 2.87
C PRO A 76 1.19 2.56 2.41
N ILE A 77 0.94 3.32 1.34
CA ILE A 77 1.78 4.46 0.91
C ILE A 77 0.93 5.73 1.01
N SER A 78 1.18 6.57 2.02
CA SER A 78 0.39 7.78 2.29
C SER A 78 0.78 9.00 1.44
N ASN A 79 1.92 8.93 0.76
CA ASN A 79 2.52 10.04 -0.01
C ASN A 79 3.08 9.58 -1.37
N PRO A 80 2.31 8.86 -2.22
CA PRO A 80 2.81 8.39 -3.50
C PRO A 80 3.11 9.56 -4.44
N GLY A 81 4.18 9.46 -5.23
CA GLY A 81 4.50 10.50 -6.23
C GLY A 81 3.47 10.58 -7.37
N LYS A 82 2.78 9.48 -7.66
CA LYS A 82 1.71 9.37 -8.68
C LYS A 82 0.90 8.09 -8.44
N ILE A 83 -0.39 8.13 -8.76
CA ILE A 83 -1.27 6.96 -8.81
C ILE A 83 -1.76 6.84 -10.25
N ILE A 84 -1.40 5.74 -10.90
CA ILE A 84 -1.70 5.47 -12.31
C ILE A 84 -2.78 4.39 -12.33
N CYS A 85 -3.93 4.70 -12.91
CA CYS A 85 -5.06 3.78 -13.04
C CYS A 85 -5.16 3.29 -14.48
N LEU A 86 -5.49 2.01 -14.65
CA LEU A 86 -5.67 1.35 -15.95
C LEU A 86 -7.14 0.99 -16.11
N GLY A 87 -7.82 1.62 -17.08
CA GLY A 87 -9.19 1.27 -17.41
C GLY A 87 -9.31 0.01 -18.27
N LEU A 88 -10.49 -0.61 -18.29
CA LEU A 88 -10.86 -1.69 -19.21
C LEU A 88 -9.85 -2.86 -19.26
N ASN A 89 -9.22 -3.18 -18.13
CA ASN A 89 -8.18 -4.22 -18.03
C ASN A 89 -8.74 -5.60 -17.62
N TYR A 90 -10.05 -5.80 -17.75
CA TYR A 90 -10.75 -7.07 -17.57
C TYR A 90 -11.70 -7.27 -18.74
N ILE A 91 -11.60 -8.42 -19.42
CA ILE A 91 -12.39 -8.72 -20.63
C ILE A 91 -13.89 -8.66 -20.32
N ASP A 92 -14.30 -9.26 -19.20
CA ASP A 92 -15.69 -9.30 -18.77
C ASP A 92 -16.32 -7.90 -18.63
N LEU A 93 -15.54 -6.89 -18.22
CA LEU A 93 -16.01 -5.50 -18.12
C LEU A 93 -16.25 -4.89 -19.51
N ALA A 94 -15.38 -5.19 -20.48
CA ALA A 94 -15.56 -4.72 -21.85
C ALA A 94 -16.82 -5.35 -22.48
N GLU A 95 -17.03 -6.64 -22.24
CA GLU A 95 -18.24 -7.36 -22.66
C GLU A 95 -19.51 -6.78 -22.01
N GLU A 96 -19.50 -6.52 -20.70
CA GLU A 96 -20.64 -5.93 -19.97
C GLU A 96 -21.01 -4.54 -20.51
N LEU A 97 -20.02 -3.72 -20.84
CA LEU A 97 -20.21 -2.38 -21.40
C LEU A 97 -20.55 -2.40 -22.89
N GLY A 98 -20.46 -3.56 -23.56
CA GLY A 98 -20.69 -3.70 -25.00
C GLY A 98 -19.68 -2.92 -25.84
N VAL A 99 -18.45 -2.78 -25.34
CA VAL A 99 -17.36 -2.07 -26.02
C VAL A 99 -16.25 -3.04 -26.40
N GLU A 100 -15.56 -2.76 -27.52
CA GLU A 100 -14.34 -3.48 -27.84
C GLU A 100 -13.22 -3.05 -26.87
N PRO A 101 -12.38 -3.98 -26.40
CA PRO A 101 -11.18 -3.62 -25.64
C PRO A 101 -10.32 -2.62 -26.42
N PRO A 102 -9.80 -1.57 -25.78
CA PRO A 102 -8.98 -0.59 -26.46
C PRO A 102 -7.66 -1.22 -26.98
N ASP A 103 -7.22 -0.80 -28.16
CA ASP A 103 -5.91 -1.20 -28.73
C ASP A 103 -4.70 -0.73 -27.90
N GLY A 104 -4.91 0.21 -26.97
CA GLY A 104 -3.89 0.78 -26.10
C GLY A 104 -4.27 0.71 -24.63
N LEU A 105 -3.40 1.24 -23.78
CA LEU A 105 -3.62 1.29 -22.33
C LEU A 105 -4.36 2.59 -21.95
N PRO A 106 -5.66 2.54 -21.61
CA PRO A 106 -6.39 3.72 -21.15
C PRO A 106 -5.89 4.10 -19.75
N ILE A 107 -4.91 5.00 -19.71
CA ILE A 107 -4.28 5.46 -18.48
C ILE A 107 -4.96 6.73 -17.98
N THR A 108 -5.29 6.74 -16.69
CA THR A 108 -5.70 7.96 -15.97
C THR A 108 -4.86 8.17 -14.72
N ILE A 109 -4.87 9.39 -14.18
CA ILE A 109 -4.18 9.72 -12.93
C ILE A 109 -5.21 10.00 -11.85
N LYS A 110 -5.05 9.33 -10.71
CA LYS A 110 -5.81 9.64 -9.50
C LYS A 110 -4.95 10.54 -8.59
N PRO A 111 -5.49 11.66 -8.08
CA PRO A 111 -4.74 12.51 -7.16
C PRO A 111 -4.50 11.77 -5.83
N GLN A 112 -3.32 11.94 -5.24
CA GLN A 112 -2.98 11.33 -3.94
C GLN A 112 -3.95 11.73 -2.81
N THR A 113 -4.58 12.90 -2.92
CA THR A 113 -5.58 13.40 -1.96
C THR A 113 -6.89 12.59 -1.97
N ALA A 114 -7.05 11.64 -2.91
CA ALA A 114 -8.17 10.72 -2.94
C ALA A 114 -7.89 9.39 -2.22
N LEU A 115 -6.68 9.18 -1.68
CA LEU A 115 -6.36 8.04 -0.84
C LEU A 115 -7.03 8.16 0.54
N THR A 116 -7.44 7.02 1.08
CA THR A 116 -8.02 6.88 2.41
C THR A 116 -7.64 5.52 2.99
N GLY A 117 -7.68 5.37 4.30
CA GLY A 117 -7.45 4.11 4.98
C GLY A 117 -8.45 3.03 4.54
N PRO A 118 -8.10 1.74 4.66
CA PRO A 118 -8.91 0.64 4.14
C PRO A 118 -10.29 0.50 4.81
N TYR A 119 -10.48 1.11 5.98
CA TYR A 119 -11.73 1.07 6.75
C TYR A 119 -12.37 2.46 6.93
N ASP A 120 -11.84 3.47 6.25
CA ASP A 120 -12.37 4.83 6.33
C ASP A 120 -13.72 4.95 5.59
N PRO A 121 -14.62 5.81 6.08
CA PRO A 121 -15.87 6.07 5.39
C PRO A 121 -15.64 6.86 4.09
N ILE A 122 -16.32 6.46 3.02
CA ILE A 122 -16.36 7.26 1.79
C ILE A 122 -17.41 8.36 1.92
N ILE A 123 -16.96 9.61 1.92
CA ILE A 123 -17.83 10.79 2.00
C ILE A 123 -18.32 11.16 0.60
N LYS A 124 -19.57 10.82 0.27
CA LYS A 124 -20.18 11.19 -1.02
C LYS A 124 -20.45 12.71 -1.09
N PRO A 125 -19.86 13.45 -2.05
CA PRO A 125 -20.19 14.87 -2.25
C PRO A 125 -21.64 15.07 -2.68
N ARG A 126 -22.27 16.18 -2.28
CA ARG A 126 -23.70 16.46 -2.58
C ARG A 126 -24.03 16.51 -4.07
N ILE A 127 -23.08 16.91 -4.92
CA ILE A 127 -23.27 17.01 -6.37
C ILE A 127 -23.28 15.64 -7.07
N VAL A 128 -22.77 14.59 -6.41
CA VAL A 128 -22.67 13.24 -6.98
C VAL A 128 -24.03 12.57 -6.99
N LYS A 129 -24.56 12.33 -8.20
CA LYS A 129 -25.85 11.65 -8.43
C LYS A 129 -25.72 10.14 -8.27
N GLN A 130 -24.65 9.56 -8.80
CA GLN A 130 -24.31 8.15 -8.70
C GLN A 130 -22.87 8.02 -8.23
N LEU A 131 -22.70 7.29 -7.13
CA LEU A 131 -21.39 6.89 -6.61
C LEU A 131 -21.25 5.41 -6.91
N ASP A 132 -20.15 5.03 -7.55
CA ASP A 132 -19.90 3.66 -7.99
C ASP A 132 -18.67 3.06 -7.30
N TYR A 133 -18.49 1.75 -7.45
CA TYR A 133 -17.37 1.01 -6.88
C TYR A 133 -16.59 0.26 -7.96
N GLU A 134 -15.27 0.20 -7.79
CA GLU A 134 -14.37 -0.58 -8.62
C GLU A 134 -13.37 -1.29 -7.70
N GLY A 135 -13.36 -2.62 -7.73
CA GLY A 135 -12.39 -3.43 -7.01
C GLY A 135 -11.18 -3.68 -7.91
N GLU A 136 -10.02 -3.15 -7.54
CA GLU A 136 -8.80 -3.25 -8.34
C GLU A 136 -7.63 -3.86 -7.57
N LEU A 137 -6.72 -4.49 -8.31
CA LEU A 137 -5.40 -4.85 -7.80
C LEU A 137 -4.48 -3.62 -7.88
N ALA A 138 -4.03 -3.14 -6.72
CA ALA A 138 -3.02 -2.09 -6.66
C ALA A 138 -1.60 -2.69 -6.67
N VAL A 139 -0.73 -2.19 -7.55
CA VAL A 139 0.70 -2.53 -7.58
C VAL A 139 1.52 -1.35 -7.05
N VAL A 140 2.39 -1.62 -6.08
CA VAL A 140 3.31 -0.62 -5.51
C VAL A 140 4.70 -0.81 -6.12
N VAL A 141 5.18 0.19 -6.86
CA VAL A 141 6.52 0.17 -7.47
C VAL A 141 7.57 0.44 -6.40
N GLY A 142 8.40 -0.56 -6.10
CA GLY A 142 9.37 -0.51 -5.00
C GLY A 142 10.73 0.10 -5.32
N LYS A 143 11.07 0.24 -6.61
CA LYS A 143 12.36 0.78 -7.07
C LYS A 143 12.14 1.86 -8.12
N ARG A 144 13.02 2.86 -8.17
CA ARG A 144 13.00 3.85 -9.26
C ARG A 144 13.30 3.12 -10.57
N CYS A 145 12.43 3.28 -11.55
CA CYS A 145 12.54 2.59 -12.82
C CYS A 145 12.17 3.52 -13.99
N LYS A 146 12.68 3.15 -15.18
CA LYS A 146 12.38 3.78 -16.47
C LYS A 146 12.72 2.78 -17.57
N ASP A 147 11.86 2.66 -18.58
CA ASP A 147 12.05 1.80 -19.76
C ASP A 147 12.43 0.35 -19.40
N VAL A 148 11.76 -0.21 -18.38
CA VAL A 148 11.97 -1.60 -17.91
C VAL A 148 11.31 -2.56 -18.89
N SER A 149 11.99 -3.65 -19.24
CA SER A 149 11.39 -4.72 -20.06
C SER A 149 10.34 -5.49 -19.26
N GLU A 150 9.48 -6.24 -19.94
CA GLU A 150 8.51 -7.12 -19.27
C GLU A 150 9.20 -8.20 -18.41
N GLU A 151 10.36 -8.68 -18.85
CA GLU A 151 11.14 -9.72 -18.18
C GLU A 151 11.83 -9.22 -16.90
N GLU A 152 12.07 -7.90 -16.81
CA GLU A 152 12.72 -7.23 -15.68
C GLU A 152 11.73 -6.51 -14.74
N ALA A 153 10.45 -6.49 -15.08
CA ALA A 153 9.37 -5.84 -14.31
C ALA A 153 8.93 -6.68 -13.10
#